data_AF-A0A3C1FXS5-F1
#
_entry.id   AF-A0A3C1FXS5-F1
#
_cell.length_a   1.000
_cell.length_b   1.000
_cell.length_c   1.000
_cell.angle_alpha   90.00
_cell.angle_beta   90.00
_cell.angle_gamma   90.00
#
_symmetry.space_group_name_H-M   'P 1'
#
loop_
_entity.id
_entity.type
_entity.pdbx_description
1 polymer ?
#
loop_
_entity_poly.entity_id
_entity_poly.type
_entity_poly.pdbx_seq_one_letter_code
_entity_poly.pdbx_strand_id
1 'polypeptide(L)'
;MAWRGLIEEYRECLPVSDKTPAVTMQGGQNPLMKVINLQRKIGIDFHIYMKYEGANPTGSFKDSAMTIAISNAAEAHSRAVI
;
A
#
# COMPACT_ATOMS: atom_id res chain seq x y z
N MET A 1 7.70 1.03 -16.44
CA MET A 1 8.52 0.44 -15.36
C MET A 1 7.60 -0.44 -14.52
N ALA A 2 8.06 -1.61 -14.07
CA ALA A 2 7.25 -2.50 -13.23
C ALA A 2 7.17 -1.95 -11.79
N TRP A 3 6.05 -2.20 -11.10
CA TRP A 3 5.88 -1.83 -9.70
C TRP A 3 6.77 -2.66 -8.79
N ARG A 4 7.59 -2.01 -7.96
CA ARG A 4 8.56 -2.68 -7.08
C ARG A 4 8.10 -2.76 -5.61
N GLY A 5 6.97 -2.14 -5.28
CA GLY A 5 6.45 -2.05 -3.91
C GLY A 5 6.74 -0.71 -3.25
N LEU A 6 6.02 -0.42 -2.16
CA LEU A 6 5.99 0.91 -1.56
C LEU A 6 7.35 1.47 -1.17
N ILE A 7 8.22 0.66 -0.55
CA ILE A 7 9.54 1.13 -0.10
C ILE A 7 10.41 1.54 -1.28
N GLU A 8 10.44 0.76 -2.35
CA GLU A 8 11.26 1.05 -3.53
C GLU A 8 10.75 2.24 -4.35
N GLU A 9 9.44 2.50 -4.32
CA GLU A 9 8.80 3.58 -5.08
C GLU A 9 8.71 4.89 -4.29
N TYR A 10 8.72 4.84 -2.95
CA TYR A 10 8.50 6.01 -2.08
C TYR A 10 9.50 6.12 -0.93
N ARG A 11 10.70 5.54 -1.05
CA ARG A 11 11.72 5.51 0.02
C ARG A 11 11.91 6.86 0.71
N GLU A 12 12.02 7.92 -0.08
CA GLU A 12 12.25 9.30 0.40
C GLU A 12 11.14 9.85 1.29
N CYS A 13 9.93 9.28 1.20
CA CYS A 13 8.75 9.70 1.96
C CYS A 13 8.48 8.79 3.18
N LEU A 14 9.28 7.75 3.40
CA LEU A 14 9.03 6.71 4.40
C LEU A 14 10.09 6.73 5.51
N PRO A 15 9.74 6.31 6.74
CA PRO A 15 10.69 6.23 7.86
C PRO A 15 11.58 4.98 7.74
N VAL A 16 12.41 4.94 6.70
CA VAL A 16 13.36 3.87 6.36
C VAL A 16 14.71 4.49 6.00
N SER A 17 15.81 3.82 6.32
CA SER A 17 17.17 4.20 5.95
C SER A 17 17.61 3.50 4.66
N ASP A 18 18.73 3.93 4.05
CA ASP A 18 19.33 3.22 2.91
C ASP A 18 19.72 1.77 3.22
N LYS A 19 19.86 1.43 4.51
CA LYS A 19 20.18 0.07 4.97
C LYS A 19 18.93 -0.78 5.21
N THR A 20 17.74 -0.17 5.29
CA THR A 20 16.50 -0.89 5.51
C THR A 20 16.21 -1.81 4.31
N PRO A 21 16.14 -3.14 4.52
CA PRO A 21 15.79 -4.07 3.44
C PRO A 21 14.33 -3.87 3.04
N ALA A 22 14.03 -3.85 1.74
CA ALA A 22 12.65 -3.71 1.26
C ALA A 22 11.91 -5.07 1.28
N VAL A 23 11.34 -5.43 2.42
CA VAL A 23 10.51 -6.64 2.53
C VAL A 23 9.14 -6.36 1.92
N THR A 24 8.85 -6.95 0.77
CA THR A 24 7.67 -6.60 -0.04
C THR A 24 6.98 -7.83 -0.64
N MET A 25 5.65 -7.76 -0.69
CA MET A 25 4.79 -8.64 -1.51
C MET A 25 4.22 -7.89 -2.72
N GLN A 26 4.87 -6.80 -3.13
CA GLN A 26 4.43 -5.90 -4.21
C GLN A 26 3.05 -5.26 -3.96
N GLY A 27 2.64 -5.12 -2.70
CA GLY A 27 1.44 -4.37 -2.31
C GLY A 27 1.55 -2.87 -2.60
N GLY A 28 0.42 -2.19 -2.51
CA GLY A 28 0.27 -0.80 -2.96
C GLY A 28 -0.14 -0.69 -4.44
N GLN A 29 0.00 0.52 -5.00
CA GLN A 29 -0.49 0.86 -6.35
C GLN A 29 -1.95 0.44 -6.63
N ASN A 30 -2.78 0.38 -5.60
CA ASN A 30 -4.12 -0.16 -5.71
C ASN A 30 -5.00 0.65 -6.68
N PRO A 31 -5.94 0.01 -7.39
CA PRO A 31 -6.81 0.70 -8.34
C PRO A 31 -7.58 1.86 -7.70
N LEU A 32 -7.65 2.98 -8.43
CA LEU A 32 -8.54 4.09 -8.13
C LEU A 32 -9.68 4.07 -9.16
N MET A 33 -10.82 3.50 -8.78
CA MET A 33 -11.92 3.23 -9.69
C MET A 33 -12.99 4.32 -9.59
N LYS A 34 -13.41 4.90 -10.72
CA LYS A 34 -14.57 5.80 -10.76
C LYS A 34 -15.86 5.00 -10.62
N VAL A 35 -16.69 5.29 -9.62
CA VAL A 35 -17.90 4.50 -9.32
C VAL A 35 -19.17 5.11 -9.92
N ILE A 36 -19.26 5.01 -11.26
CA ILE A 36 -20.34 5.61 -12.07
C ILE A 36 -21.74 5.11 -11.64
N ASN A 37 -21.87 3.82 -11.30
CA ASN A 37 -23.16 3.25 -10.89
C ASN A 37 -23.64 3.81 -9.55
N LEU A 38 -22.73 4.00 -8.59
CA LEU A 38 -23.07 4.57 -7.30
C LEU A 38 -23.48 6.03 -7.46
N GLN A 39 -22.71 6.83 -8.22
CA GLN A 39 -23.01 8.22 -8.52
C GLN A 39 -24.42 8.39 -9.11
N ARG A 40 -24.78 7.57 -10.11
CA ARG A 40 -26.13 7.58 -10.71
C ARG A 40 -27.22 7.19 -9.72
N LYS A 41 -26.98 6.18 -8.87
CA LYS A 41 -27.97 5.68 -7.91
C LYS A 41 -28.32 6.71 -6.82
N ILE A 42 -27.34 7.49 -6.37
CA ILE A 42 -27.53 8.49 -5.32
C ILE A 42 -27.91 9.88 -5.86
N GLY A 43 -27.84 10.10 -7.18
CA GLY A 43 -28.29 11.33 -7.83
C GLY A 43 -27.41 12.55 -7.57
N ILE A 44 -26.10 12.37 -7.34
CA ILE A 44 -25.17 13.50 -7.13
C ILE A 44 -24.38 13.86 -8.39
N ASP A 45 -24.04 15.13 -8.52
CA ASP A 45 -23.21 15.68 -9.60
C ASP A 45 -21.74 15.89 -9.17
N PHE A 46 -21.23 14.98 -8.35
CA PHE A 46 -19.81 14.92 -7.98
C PHE A 46 -19.20 13.60 -8.41
N HIS A 47 -17.92 13.62 -8.78
CA HIS A 47 -17.19 12.40 -9.08
C HIS A 47 -16.82 11.65 -7.80
N ILE A 48 -17.23 10.38 -7.72
CA ILE A 48 -16.83 9.48 -6.65
C ILE A 48 -15.79 8.51 -7.18
N TYR A 49 -14.72 8.33 -6.41
CA TYR A 49 -13.69 7.35 -6.64
C TYR A 49 -13.57 6.41 -5.45
N MET A 50 -13.34 5.13 -5.76
CA MET A 50 -13.03 4.09 -4.79
C MET A 50 -11.56 3.74 -4.91
N LYS A 51 -10.79 4.01 -3.85
CA LYS A 51 -9.44 3.48 -3.69
C LYS A 51 -9.56 2.05 -3.16
N TYR A 52 -9.38 1.06 -4.03
CA TYR A 52 -9.67 -0.33 -3.70
C TYR A 52 -8.49 -1.05 -3.03
N GLU A 53 -8.36 -0.81 -1.72
CA GLU A 53 -7.30 -1.41 -0.89
C GLU A 53 -7.42 -2.92 -0.66
N GLY A 54 -8.54 -3.53 -1.07
CA GLY A 54 -8.71 -4.99 -1.07
C GLY A 54 -7.86 -5.72 -2.12
N ALA A 55 -7.25 -4.99 -3.05
CA ALA A 55 -6.32 -5.55 -4.04
C ALA A 55 -4.89 -5.79 -3.49
N ASN A 56 -4.61 -5.35 -2.26
CA ASN A 56 -3.35 -5.67 -1.61
C ASN A 56 -3.21 -7.20 -1.37
N PRO A 57 -1.98 -7.73 -1.24
CA PRO A 57 -1.72 -9.17 -1.16
C PRO A 57 -2.49 -9.95 -0.09
N THR A 58 -2.73 -9.37 1.10
CA THR A 58 -3.51 -9.98 2.19
C THR A 58 -4.98 -9.54 2.21
N GLY A 59 -5.39 -8.71 1.24
CA GLY A 59 -6.77 -8.24 1.09
C GLY A 59 -7.11 -7.02 1.95
N SER A 60 -6.13 -6.31 2.49
CA SER A 60 -6.40 -5.08 3.25
C SER A 60 -5.32 -4.02 3.13
N PHE A 61 -5.68 -2.78 3.44
CA PHE A 61 -4.74 -1.64 3.46
C PHE A 61 -3.57 -1.82 4.44
N LYS A 62 -3.69 -2.74 5.41
CA LYS A 62 -2.68 -2.96 6.45
C LYS A 62 -1.34 -3.39 5.86
N ASP A 63 -1.33 -4.03 4.68
CA ASP A 63 -0.11 -4.42 4.00
C ASP A 63 0.84 -3.25 3.76
N SER A 64 0.27 -2.05 3.52
CA SER A 64 1.05 -0.83 3.31
C SER A 64 1.87 -0.44 4.55
N ALA A 65 1.31 -0.62 5.74
CA ALA A 65 2.02 -0.38 6.99
C ALA A 65 2.92 -1.57 7.37
N MET A 66 2.45 -2.79 7.13
CA MET A 66 3.19 -4.01 7.48
C MET A 66 4.48 -4.16 6.69
N THR A 67 4.52 -3.81 5.38
CA THR A 67 5.78 -3.85 4.61
C THR A 67 6.85 -2.96 5.24
N ILE A 68 6.49 -1.77 5.73
CA ILE A 68 7.41 -0.84 6.41
C ILE A 68 7.82 -1.40 7.78
N ALA A 69 6.85 -1.84 8.59
CA ALA A 69 7.12 -2.35 9.93
C ALA A 69 8.02 -3.59 9.92
N ILE A 70 7.77 -4.53 9.03
CA ILE A 70 8.56 -5.76 8.90
C ILE A 70 9.96 -5.46 8.35
N SER A 71 10.07 -4.52 7.41
CA SER A 71 11.37 -4.05 6.90
C SER A 71 12.22 -3.43 8.00
N ASN A 72 11.64 -2.58 8.84
CA ASN A 72 12.33 -1.98 9.99
C ASN A 72 12.67 -3.03 11.06
N ALA A 73 11.80 -4.00 11.31
CA ALA A 73 12.09 -5.11 12.22
C ALA A 73 13.28 -5.95 11.72
N ALA A 74 13.37 -6.20 10.40
CA ALA A 74 14.48 -6.90 9.78
C ALA A 74 15.79 -6.10 9.88
N GLU A 75 15.76 -4.78 9.66
CA GLU A 75 16.91 -3.89 9.88
C GLU A 75 17.39 -3.94 11.34
N ALA A 76 16.46 -3.97 12.30
CA ALA A 76 16.76 -4.13 13.72
C ALA A 76 17.18 -5.55 14.12
N HIS A 77 17.36 -6.46 13.16
CA HIS A 77 17.71 -7.88 13.38
C HIS A 77 16.72 -8.63 14.29
N SER A 78 15.46 -8.19 14.32
CA SER A 78 14.41 -8.87 15.07
C SER A 78 14.15 -10.25 14.45
N ARG A 79 14.11 -11.28 15.30
CA ARG A 79 13.89 -12.67 14.83
C ARG A 79 12.43 -13.05 14.68
N ALA A 80 11.53 -12.27 15.27
CA ALA A 80 10.09 -12.49 15.25
C ALA A 80 9.36 -11.16 15.48
N VAL A 81 8.09 -11.12 15.07
CA VAL A 81 7.13 -10.06 15.36
C VAL A 81 5.88 -10.70 15.96
N ILE A 82 5.16 -9.97 16.81
CA ILE A 82 3.94 -10.41 17.49
C ILE A 82 2.88 -9.31 17.44
#